data_AF-A0A930HLZ5-F1
#
_entry.id   AF-A0A930HLZ5-F1
#
_cell.length_a   1.000
_cell.length_b   1.000
_cell.length_c   1.000
_cell.angle_alpha   90.00
_cell.angle_beta   90.00
_cell.angle_gamma   90.00
#
_symmetry.space_group_name_H-M   'P 1'
#
loop_
_entity.id
_entity.type
_entity.pdbx_description
1 polymer ?
#
loop_
_entity_poly.entity_id
_entity_poly.type
_entity_poly.pdbx_seq_one_letter_code
_entity_poly.pdbx_strand_id
1 'polypeptide(L)'
;MRVLHLTYKIKKGELLSDYLTILITKEKAQSVEVEVATTEKEFKKMLSSFKPDIVHIHSCWKLNTFVCAKKAKRFGCALLFSPHGELSPLAMKLEEPMRKKVRSITYQRKVVQMADAVLATSEKEKNEILQLGWNKRIDSVPSCLLNHSISTEEMAVNIIKIYTKVIDTRYRRNMDNLEWLCLCALLHTGLQQDPTNKIIPSKGLLELRGLTPQQWQRILICADDEFVRDYVDIGIERLLLVIPNINTPDISRYKPYMQKIEGELEKTKIEVGNFLLKSRYENAKEGEEDTIKQIGTMLAHAKVLLKQRKFSLLHLSQIYQVIRFEDYNEERLLITLRRMRLLKFARRMVYILSEYLYLEDGYAPFVPLNDKKIRPIIEKIINKNKY
;
A
#
# COMPACT_ATOMS: atom_id res chain seq x y z
N MET A 1 -18.57 -0.79 6.89
CA MET A 1 -17.25 -0.99 7.54
C MET A 1 -17.47 -1.74 8.83
N ARG A 2 -16.59 -2.69 9.14
CA ARG A 2 -16.65 -3.55 10.32
C ARG A 2 -15.48 -3.25 11.26
N VAL A 3 -15.80 -2.83 12.48
CA VAL A 3 -14.83 -2.42 13.51
C VAL A 3 -14.85 -3.42 14.66
N LEU A 4 -13.69 -3.97 15.01
CA LEU A 4 -13.54 -4.82 16.19
C LEU A 4 -12.72 -4.10 17.26
N HIS A 5 -13.35 -3.79 18.39
CA HIS A 5 -12.66 -3.22 19.55
C HIS A 5 -12.05 -4.33 20.41
N LEU A 6 -10.81 -4.11 20.86
CA LEU A 6 -10.15 -4.96 21.85
C LEU A 6 -9.91 -4.15 23.13
N THR A 7 -10.58 -4.57 24.19
CA THR A 7 -10.31 -4.19 25.57
C THR A 7 -10.22 -5.46 26.43
N TYR A 8 -9.78 -5.37 27.68
CA TYR A 8 -9.76 -6.53 28.59
C TYR A 8 -10.59 -6.29 29.85
N LYS A 9 -11.25 -5.15 29.94
CA LYS A 9 -12.08 -4.79 31.09
C LYS A 9 -13.16 -3.82 30.61
N ILE A 10 -14.41 -4.13 30.92
CA ILE A 10 -15.55 -3.24 30.78
C ILE A 10 -16.25 -3.24 32.14
N LYS A 11 -16.12 -2.16 32.89
CA LYS A 11 -16.76 -1.96 34.19
C LYS A 11 -17.36 -0.56 34.24
N LYS A 12 -18.66 -0.48 34.51
CA LYS A 12 -19.38 0.80 34.63
C LYS A 12 -18.71 1.71 35.67
N GLY A 13 -18.52 2.98 35.32
CA GLY A 13 -17.86 3.97 36.17
C GLY A 13 -16.33 4.00 36.05
N GLU A 14 -15.74 3.12 35.23
CA GLU A 14 -14.35 3.29 34.79
C GLU A 14 -14.31 4.13 33.52
N LEU A 15 -13.51 5.20 33.54
CA LEU A 15 -13.42 6.18 32.45
C LEU A 15 -13.29 5.56 31.05
N LEU A 16 -12.40 4.57 30.89
CA LEU A 16 -12.21 3.89 29.61
C LEU A 16 -13.43 3.06 29.19
N SER A 17 -14.11 2.43 30.14
CA SER A 17 -15.31 1.61 29.86
C SER A 17 -16.47 2.50 29.43
N ASP A 18 -16.64 3.64 30.09
CA ASP A 18 -17.68 4.61 29.76
C ASP A 18 -17.40 5.24 28.38
N TYR A 19 -16.14 5.59 28.11
CA TYR A 19 -15.69 6.09 26.79
C TYR A 19 -16.03 5.09 25.68
N LEU A 20 -15.68 3.81 25.85
CA LEU A 20 -15.94 2.78 24.85
C LEU A 20 -17.43 2.55 24.64
N THR A 21 -18.21 2.53 25.72
CA THR A 21 -19.66 2.34 25.64
C THR A 21 -20.32 3.45 24.82
N ILE A 22 -19.91 4.70 25.04
CA ILE A 22 -20.38 5.85 24.27
C ILE A 22 -19.96 5.70 22.79
N LEU A 23 -18.67 5.43 22.55
CA LEU A 23 -18.13 5.30 21.20
C LEU A 23 -18.87 4.23 20.40
N ILE A 24 -18.99 3.01 20.93
CA ILE A 24 -19.65 1.89 20.25
C ILE A 24 -21.12 2.21 19.95
N THR A 25 -21.81 2.85 20.88
CA THR A 25 -23.22 3.23 20.70
C THR A 25 -23.36 4.22 19.54
N LYS A 26 -22.49 5.23 19.49
CA LYS A 26 -22.52 6.27 18.45
C LYS A 26 -22.01 5.76 17.11
N GLU A 27 -21.04 4.85 17.08
CA GLU A 27 -20.61 4.18 15.85
C GLU A 27 -21.73 3.34 15.23
N LYS A 28 -22.46 2.56 16.03
CA LYS A 28 -23.63 1.80 15.56
C LYS A 28 -24.73 2.71 15.02
N ALA A 29 -24.95 3.87 15.64
CA ALA A 29 -25.90 4.88 15.14
C ALA A 29 -25.49 5.45 13.77
N GLN A 30 -24.20 5.41 13.43
CA GLN A 30 -23.66 5.81 12.12
C GLN A 30 -23.57 4.64 11.12
N SER A 31 -24.35 3.57 11.33
CA SER A 31 -24.37 2.36 10.49
C SER A 31 -23.01 1.64 10.37
N VAL A 32 -22.14 1.79 11.37
CA VAL A 32 -20.91 1.00 11.47
C VAL A 32 -21.24 -0.31 12.18
N GLU A 33 -20.80 -1.42 11.61
CA GLU A 33 -20.89 -2.72 12.27
C GLU A 33 -19.77 -2.80 13.31
N VAL A 34 -20.14 -2.98 14.58
CA VAL A 34 -19.19 -2.94 15.72
C VAL A 34 -19.33 -4.16 16.61
N GLU A 35 -18.20 -4.81 16.87
CA GLU A 35 -18.04 -5.91 17.82
C GLU A 35 -16.95 -5.59 18.85
N VAL A 36 -17.03 -6.23 20.02
CA VAL A 36 -16.08 -6.01 21.11
C VAL A 36 -15.58 -7.33 21.66
N ALA A 37 -14.26 -7.52 21.64
CA ALA A 37 -13.61 -8.62 22.31
C ALA A 37 -13.07 -8.16 23.67
N THR A 38 -13.37 -8.93 24.72
CA THR A 38 -12.85 -8.70 26.07
C THR A 38 -11.74 -9.69 26.44
N THR A 39 -11.56 -10.74 25.65
CA THR A 39 -10.53 -11.77 25.84
C THR A 39 -9.80 -12.11 24.53
N GLU A 40 -8.59 -12.68 24.64
CA GLU A 40 -7.86 -13.14 23.45
C GLU A 40 -8.62 -14.25 22.69
N LYS A 41 -9.42 -15.06 23.41
CA LYS A 41 -10.20 -16.16 22.82
C LYS A 41 -11.36 -15.62 21.98
N GLU A 42 -12.13 -14.69 22.53
CA GLU A 42 -13.19 -13.98 21.79
C GLU A 42 -12.63 -13.26 20.58
N PHE A 43 -11.52 -12.54 20.77
CA PHE A 43 -10.86 -11.81 19.69
C PHE A 43 -10.52 -12.72 18.51
N LYS A 44 -9.94 -13.89 18.76
CA LYS A 44 -9.63 -14.88 17.69
C LYS A 44 -10.89 -15.37 16.98
N LYS A 45 -11.96 -15.65 17.72
CA LYS A 45 -13.23 -16.12 17.15
C LYS A 45 -13.81 -15.04 16.24
N MET A 46 -13.87 -13.80 16.74
CA MET A 46 -14.41 -12.64 16.03
C MET A 46 -13.61 -12.29 14.78
N LEU A 47 -12.28 -12.41 14.80
CA LEU A 47 -11.48 -12.22 13.57
C LEU A 47 -11.99 -13.09 12.42
N SER A 48 -12.32 -14.36 12.67
CA SER A 48 -12.80 -15.28 11.64
C SER A 48 -14.29 -15.12 11.31
N SER A 49 -15.15 -14.92 12.31
CA SER A 49 -16.60 -14.84 12.11
C SER A 49 -17.06 -13.47 11.62
N PHE A 50 -16.54 -12.40 12.21
CA PHE A 50 -16.91 -11.02 11.91
C PHE A 50 -16.09 -10.46 10.73
N LYS A 51 -14.84 -10.91 10.56
CA LYS A 51 -13.91 -10.45 9.51
C LYS A 51 -13.78 -8.91 9.50
N PRO A 52 -13.28 -8.29 10.58
CA PRO A 52 -13.24 -6.84 10.68
C PRO A 52 -12.34 -6.22 9.61
N ASP A 53 -12.76 -5.05 9.10
CA ASP A 53 -11.94 -4.24 8.21
C ASP A 53 -10.81 -3.56 9.02
N ILE A 54 -11.14 -3.16 10.26
CA ILE A 54 -10.21 -2.53 11.20
C ILE A 54 -10.39 -3.07 12.62
N VAL A 55 -9.27 -3.24 13.32
CA VAL A 55 -9.21 -3.57 14.74
C VAL A 55 -8.74 -2.33 15.50
N HIS A 56 -9.49 -1.92 16.52
CA HIS A 56 -9.15 -0.82 17.41
C HIS A 56 -8.75 -1.36 18.78
N ILE A 57 -7.47 -1.24 19.13
CA ILE A 57 -6.93 -1.71 20.41
C ILE A 57 -6.88 -0.56 21.42
N HIS A 58 -7.45 -0.76 22.61
CA HIS A 58 -7.50 0.24 23.69
C HIS A 58 -6.71 -0.14 24.95
N SER A 59 -5.89 -1.19 24.87
CA SER A 59 -5.15 -1.71 26.03
C SER A 59 -3.64 -1.54 25.87
N CYS A 60 -2.97 -0.92 26.83
CA CYS A 60 -1.52 -0.85 26.87
C CYS A 60 -0.93 -1.90 27.83
N TRP A 61 0.38 -2.15 27.74
CA TRP A 61 1.17 -2.95 28.70
C TRP A 61 0.68 -4.39 28.96
N LYS A 62 0.02 -5.03 27.98
CA LYS A 62 -0.38 -6.44 28.04
C LYS A 62 0.22 -7.26 26.90
N LEU A 63 0.80 -8.41 27.24
CA LEU A 63 1.38 -9.33 26.24
C LEU A 63 0.30 -9.87 25.28
N ASN A 64 -0.89 -10.15 25.79
CA ASN A 64 -2.02 -10.62 24.97
C ASN A 64 -2.41 -9.61 23.89
N THR A 65 -2.23 -8.31 24.15
CA THR A 65 -2.44 -7.25 23.16
C THR A 65 -1.48 -7.39 21.98
N PHE A 66 -0.21 -7.67 22.25
CA PHE A 66 0.76 -7.92 21.18
C PHE A 66 0.41 -9.16 20.36
N VAL A 67 -0.05 -10.22 21.02
CA VAL A 67 -0.51 -11.44 20.32
C VAL A 67 -1.73 -11.13 19.43
N CYS A 68 -2.71 -10.38 19.94
CA CYS A 68 -3.89 -9.95 19.17
C CYS A 68 -3.53 -9.05 17.99
N ALA A 69 -2.68 -8.03 18.21
CA ALA A 69 -2.20 -7.14 17.16
C ALA A 69 -1.50 -7.92 16.03
N LYS A 70 -0.64 -8.88 16.38
CA LYS A 70 0.03 -9.74 15.41
C LYS A 70 -0.94 -10.62 14.63
N LYS A 71 -1.98 -11.13 15.28
CA LYS A 71 -3.04 -11.91 14.63
C LYS A 71 -3.88 -11.05 13.69
N ALA A 72 -4.29 -9.86 14.10
CA ALA A 72 -5.03 -8.91 13.27
C ALA A 72 -4.26 -8.59 11.97
N LYS A 73 -2.97 -8.24 12.09
CA LYS A 73 -2.12 -7.95 10.92
C LYS A 73 -1.94 -9.15 10.00
N ARG A 74 -1.81 -10.36 10.55
CA ARG A 74 -1.74 -11.61 9.76
C ARG A 74 -3.05 -11.90 9.04
N PHE A 75 -4.18 -11.66 9.70
CA PHE A 75 -5.50 -11.81 9.12
C PHE A 75 -5.78 -10.79 8.02
N GLY A 76 -5.07 -9.66 8.03
CA GLY A 76 -5.16 -8.62 7.01
C GLY A 76 -5.93 -7.38 7.43
N CYS A 77 -6.41 -7.30 8.68
CA CYS A 77 -7.16 -6.14 9.19
C CYS A 77 -6.26 -4.91 9.33
N ALA A 78 -6.83 -3.72 9.16
CA ALA A 78 -6.27 -2.48 9.66
C ALA A 78 -6.14 -2.52 11.19
N LEU A 79 -5.15 -1.80 11.74
CA LEU A 79 -4.87 -1.78 13.17
C LEU A 79 -4.72 -0.33 13.64
N LEU A 80 -5.69 0.14 14.43
CA LEU A 80 -5.62 1.38 15.19
C LEU A 80 -5.30 1.07 16.65
N PHE A 81 -4.44 1.88 17.26
CA PHE A 81 -4.08 1.74 18.66
C PHE A 81 -4.33 3.04 19.42
N SER A 82 -5.08 2.99 20.51
CA SER A 82 -5.28 4.11 21.43
C SER A 82 -4.68 3.81 22.80
N PRO A 83 -3.65 4.55 23.23
CA PRO A 83 -3.00 4.32 24.51
C PRO A 83 -3.69 4.97 25.71
N HIS A 84 -4.57 5.95 25.51
CA HIS A 84 -5.34 6.62 26.57
C HIS A 84 -4.46 7.20 27.70
N GLY A 85 -3.34 7.81 27.34
CA GLY A 85 -2.39 8.45 28.25
C GLY A 85 -1.37 7.50 28.89
N GLU A 86 -1.49 6.19 28.70
CA GLU A 86 -0.60 5.19 29.32
C GLU A 86 0.84 5.19 28.77
N LEU A 87 1.07 5.87 27.64
CA LEU A 87 2.39 6.09 27.06
C LEU A 87 3.02 7.43 27.45
N SER A 88 2.34 8.24 28.27
CA SER A 88 2.90 9.50 28.75
C SER A 88 4.18 9.26 29.55
N PRO A 89 5.17 10.17 29.50
CA PRO A 89 6.37 10.07 30.31
C PRO A 89 6.07 9.92 31.81
N LEU A 90 5.00 10.56 32.27
CA LEU A 90 4.54 10.50 33.65
C LEU A 90 4.04 9.09 34.01
N ALA A 91 3.13 8.52 33.22
CA ALA A 91 2.60 7.16 33.45
C ALA A 91 3.69 6.07 33.33
N MET A 92 4.70 6.30 32.49
CA MET A 92 5.82 5.37 32.34
C MET A 92 6.83 5.43 33.48
N LYS A 93 7.02 6.60 34.12
CA LYS A 93 7.98 6.79 35.21
C LYS A 93 7.39 6.48 36.59
N LEU A 94 6.12 6.79 36.81
CA LEU A 94 5.49 6.64 38.13
C LEU A 94 5.04 5.20 38.44
N GLU A 95 4.61 4.45 37.42
CA GLU A 95 4.06 3.10 37.62
C GLU A 95 5.01 2.01 37.11
N GLU A 96 5.57 1.21 38.02
CA GLU A 96 6.45 0.07 37.70
C GLU A 96 7.57 0.40 36.66
N PRO A 97 8.40 1.43 36.85
CA PRO A 97 9.29 1.98 35.79
C PRO A 97 10.24 0.94 35.18
N MET A 98 10.82 0.06 36.00
CA MET A 98 11.70 -1.01 35.52
C MET A 98 10.92 -2.07 34.71
N ARG A 99 9.71 -2.42 35.14
CA ARG A 99 8.86 -3.39 34.45
C ARG A 99 8.32 -2.81 33.14
N LYS A 100 7.87 -1.55 33.13
CA LYS A 100 7.43 -0.85 31.92
C LYS A 100 8.59 -0.63 30.94
N LYS A 101 9.82 -0.42 31.41
CA LYS A 101 11.03 -0.38 30.56
C LYS A 101 11.29 -1.74 29.88
N VAL A 102 11.16 -2.85 30.59
CA VAL A 102 11.29 -4.20 29.99
C VAL A 102 10.12 -4.49 29.03
N ARG A 103 8.88 -4.17 29.43
CA ARG A 103 7.66 -4.34 28.61
C ARG A 103 7.68 -3.49 27.34
N SER A 104 8.23 -2.27 27.41
CA SER A 104 8.35 -1.36 26.27
C SER A 104 9.27 -1.95 25.22
N ILE A 105 10.42 -2.48 25.62
CA ILE A 105 11.38 -3.14 24.73
C ILE A 105 10.81 -4.43 24.14
N THR A 106 10.11 -5.23 24.95
CA THR A 106 9.69 -6.59 24.55
C THR A 106 8.48 -6.60 23.62
N TYR A 107 7.41 -5.88 23.95
CA TYR A 107 6.16 -5.95 23.17
C TYR A 107 5.42 -4.63 22.98
N GLN A 108 5.42 -3.68 23.93
CA GLN A 108 4.57 -2.48 23.80
C GLN A 108 5.05 -1.60 22.64
N ARG A 109 6.36 -1.36 22.51
CA ARG A 109 6.91 -0.65 21.35
C ARG A 109 6.57 -1.35 20.03
N LYS A 110 6.58 -2.69 20.01
CA LYS A 110 6.24 -3.48 18.83
C LYS A 110 4.77 -3.32 18.45
N VAL A 111 3.85 -3.26 19.42
CA VAL A 111 2.42 -2.98 19.15
C VAL A 111 2.27 -1.62 18.46
N VAL A 112 2.90 -0.58 19.03
CA VAL A 112 2.81 0.78 18.48
C VAL A 112 3.44 0.88 17.08
N GLN A 113 4.57 0.22 16.86
CA GLN A 113 5.23 0.15 15.54
C GLN A 113 4.44 -0.67 14.51
N MET A 114 3.66 -1.66 14.94
CA MET A 114 2.85 -2.49 14.06
C MET A 114 1.49 -1.88 13.72
N ALA A 115 0.99 -0.96 14.55
CA ALA A 115 -0.24 -0.24 14.30
C ALA A 115 -0.10 0.61 13.02
N ASP A 116 -1.16 0.61 12.21
CA ASP A 116 -1.20 1.42 10.99
C ASP A 116 -1.36 2.90 11.30
N ALA A 117 -1.96 3.20 12.45
CA ALA A 117 -1.97 4.51 13.07
C ALA A 117 -2.14 4.40 14.60
N VAL A 118 -1.84 5.49 15.30
CA VAL A 118 -2.11 5.66 16.73
C VAL A 118 -3.09 6.81 16.90
N LEU A 119 -4.13 6.60 17.70
CA LEU A 119 -5.12 7.62 18.01
C LEU A 119 -4.95 8.08 19.45
N ALA A 120 -4.58 9.34 19.61
CA ALA A 120 -4.52 10.03 20.88
C ALA A 120 -5.88 10.65 21.24
N THR A 121 -6.15 10.75 22.55
CA THR A 121 -7.35 11.37 23.12
C THR A 121 -7.19 12.88 23.38
N SER A 122 -5.99 13.42 23.13
CA SER A 122 -5.69 14.86 23.22
C SER A 122 -4.47 15.22 22.38
N GLU A 123 -4.32 16.51 22.03
CA GLU A 123 -3.11 17.02 21.37
C GLU A 123 -1.86 16.87 22.25
N LYS A 124 -2.01 16.98 23.58
CA LYS A 124 -0.92 16.72 24.52
C LYS A 124 -0.40 15.28 24.39
N GLU A 125 -1.31 14.30 24.46
CA GLU A 125 -0.95 12.88 24.32
C GLU A 125 -0.31 12.61 22.94
N LYS A 126 -0.84 13.19 21.86
CA LYS A 126 -0.26 13.08 20.52
C LYS A 126 1.19 13.56 20.49
N ASN A 127 1.48 14.72 21.08
CA ASN A 127 2.84 15.27 21.14
C ASN A 127 3.79 14.37 21.95
N GLU A 128 3.32 13.80 23.05
CA GLU A 128 4.10 12.84 23.85
C GLU A 128 4.43 11.57 23.05
N ILE A 129 3.46 11.02 22.30
CA ILE A 129 3.69 9.83 21.47
C ILE A 129 4.62 10.14 20.29
N LEU A 130 4.52 11.33 19.69
CA LEU A 130 5.44 11.79 18.64
C LEU A 130 6.88 11.85 19.16
N GLN A 131 7.10 12.35 20.38
CA GLN A 131 8.41 12.38 21.02
C GLN A 131 9.00 10.98 21.28
N LEU A 132 8.17 9.96 21.50
CA LEU A 132 8.64 8.57 21.62
C LEU A 132 9.22 8.03 20.30
N GLY A 133 8.75 8.52 19.15
CA GLY A 133 9.20 8.10 17.83
C GLY A 133 8.86 6.64 17.46
N TRP A 134 7.88 6.04 18.14
CA TRP A 134 7.50 4.63 17.89
C TRP A 134 6.56 4.47 16.69
N ASN A 135 5.75 5.48 16.37
CA ASN A 135 4.94 5.56 15.15
C ASN A 135 4.93 7.02 14.65
N LYS A 136 4.80 7.20 13.33
CA LYS A 136 4.70 8.54 12.69
C LYS A 136 3.28 8.90 12.27
N ARG A 137 2.39 7.92 12.16
CA ARG A 137 0.99 8.08 11.77
C ARG A 137 0.16 8.22 13.04
N ILE A 138 0.05 9.45 13.53
CA ILE A 138 -0.63 9.76 14.79
C ILE A 138 -1.63 10.87 14.55
N ASP A 139 -2.89 10.62 14.88
CA ASP A 139 -3.95 11.63 14.93
C ASP A 139 -4.46 11.77 16.35
N SER A 140 -5.15 12.89 16.63
CA SER A 140 -5.87 13.06 17.89
C SER A 140 -7.35 13.27 17.62
N VAL A 141 -8.18 12.69 18.49
CA VAL A 141 -9.59 13.05 18.62
C VAL A 141 -9.84 13.25 20.11
N PRO A 142 -10.28 14.45 20.56
CA PRO A 142 -10.56 14.69 21.96
C PRO A 142 -11.60 13.72 22.51
N SER A 143 -11.34 13.18 23.70
CA SER A 143 -12.34 12.39 24.43
C SER A 143 -13.46 13.29 24.93
N CYS A 144 -14.72 13.01 24.58
CA CYS A 144 -15.89 13.75 25.05
C CYS A 144 -16.07 13.68 26.59
N LEU A 145 -15.43 12.71 27.25
CA LEU A 145 -15.43 12.60 28.71
C LEU A 145 -14.41 13.51 29.40
N LEU A 146 -13.35 13.90 28.67
CA LEU A 146 -12.27 14.74 29.19
C LEU A 146 -12.32 16.17 28.64
N ASN A 147 -13.08 16.37 27.57
CA ASN A 147 -13.23 17.65 26.91
C ASN A 147 -14.70 17.90 26.56
N HIS A 148 -15.28 18.93 27.17
CA HIS A 148 -16.67 19.34 26.95
C HIS A 148 -16.88 20.10 25.63
N SER A 149 -15.81 20.48 24.92
CA SER A 149 -15.90 21.18 23.64
C SER A 149 -16.31 20.29 22.46
N ILE A 150 -16.37 18.97 22.65
CA ILE A 150 -16.73 18.00 21.60
C ILE A 150 -17.94 17.20 22.06
N SER A 151 -18.92 17.04 21.17
CA SER A 151 -20.08 16.17 21.43
C SER A 151 -19.71 14.69 21.29
N THR A 152 -20.56 13.81 21.82
CA THR A 152 -20.36 12.35 21.68
C THR A 152 -20.46 11.91 20.21
N GLU A 153 -21.33 12.57 19.46
CA GLU A 153 -21.57 12.37 18.03
C GLU A 153 -20.36 12.80 17.22
N GLU A 154 -19.85 14.01 17.47
CA GLU A 154 -18.70 14.57 16.77
C GLU A 154 -17.44 13.73 17.01
N MET A 155 -17.21 13.28 18.25
CA MET A 155 -16.11 12.37 18.59
C MET A 155 -16.19 11.09 17.76
N ALA A 156 -17.36 10.44 17.72
CA ALA A 156 -17.55 9.21 16.97
C ALA A 156 -17.35 9.42 15.46
N VAL A 157 -17.93 10.47 14.88
CA VAL A 157 -17.75 10.83 13.46
C VAL A 157 -16.27 11.04 13.13
N ASN A 158 -15.53 11.75 13.98
CA ASN A 158 -14.11 11.99 13.77
C ASN A 158 -13.29 10.69 13.86
N ILE A 159 -13.62 9.80 14.79
CA ILE A 159 -12.96 8.48 14.91
C ILE A 159 -13.27 7.60 13.68
N ILE A 160 -14.51 7.61 13.17
CA ILE A 160 -14.88 6.91 11.95
C ILE A 160 -14.08 7.45 10.75
N LYS A 161 -13.89 8.76 10.64
CA LYS A 161 -13.01 9.36 9.62
C LYS A 161 -11.57 8.85 9.74
N ILE A 162 -11.05 8.68 10.97
CA ILE A 162 -9.73 8.07 11.18
C ILE A 162 -9.71 6.60 10.74
N TYR A 163 -10.76 5.82 11.01
CA TYR A 163 -10.84 4.45 10.51
C TYR A 163 -10.78 4.39 8.98
N THR A 164 -11.59 5.22 8.30
CA THR A 164 -11.59 5.33 6.84
C THR A 164 -10.21 5.73 6.33
N LYS A 165 -9.57 6.75 6.92
CA LYS A 165 -8.21 7.18 6.60
C LYS A 165 -7.19 6.04 6.70
N VAL A 166 -7.28 5.22 7.75
CA VAL A 166 -6.39 4.06 7.95
C VAL A 166 -6.65 2.97 6.92
N ILE A 167 -7.91 2.68 6.61
CA ILE A 167 -8.30 1.69 5.59
C ILE A 167 -7.85 2.12 4.20
N ASP A 168 -8.08 3.39 3.83
CA ASP A 168 -7.71 3.95 2.54
C ASP A 168 -6.20 4.07 2.36
N THR A 169 -5.47 4.32 3.45
CA THR A 169 -3.99 4.21 3.45
C THR A 169 -3.52 2.80 3.05
N ARG A 170 -4.34 1.78 3.32
CA ARG A 170 -4.04 0.36 3.07
C ARG A 170 -4.69 -0.20 1.81
N TYR A 171 -5.11 0.67 0.87
CA TYR A 171 -5.83 0.27 -0.34
C TYR A 171 -5.20 -0.94 -1.06
N ARG A 172 -3.86 -1.02 -1.19
CA ARG A 172 -3.16 -2.15 -1.85
C ARG A 172 -3.40 -3.52 -1.22
N ARG A 173 -3.62 -3.56 0.09
CA ARG A 173 -3.92 -4.80 0.79
C ARG A 173 -5.33 -5.29 0.47
N ASN A 174 -6.24 -4.33 0.28
CA ASN A 174 -7.65 -4.55 0.01
C ASN A 174 -7.93 -4.73 -1.49
N MET A 175 -7.01 -4.30 -2.35
CA MET A 175 -7.03 -4.53 -3.77
C MET A 175 -6.85 -6.02 -4.06
N ASP A 176 -7.88 -6.64 -4.62
CA ASP A 176 -7.83 -8.04 -5.01
C ASP A 176 -7.02 -8.24 -6.31
N ASN A 177 -7.09 -9.42 -6.93
CA ASN A 177 -6.40 -9.65 -8.20
C ASN A 177 -7.19 -9.09 -9.40
N LEU A 178 -8.52 -9.02 -9.29
CA LEU A 178 -9.40 -8.49 -10.33
C LEU A 178 -9.15 -6.99 -10.51
N GLU A 179 -9.14 -6.23 -9.42
CA GLU A 179 -8.86 -4.79 -9.43
C GLU A 179 -7.48 -4.49 -10.02
N TRP A 180 -6.49 -5.35 -9.75
CA TRP A 180 -5.15 -5.20 -10.31
C TRP A 180 -5.14 -5.41 -11.82
N LEU A 181 -5.82 -6.46 -12.31
CA LEU A 181 -5.96 -6.72 -13.74
C LEU A 181 -6.75 -5.60 -14.44
N CYS A 182 -7.78 -5.04 -13.78
CA CYS A 182 -8.52 -3.89 -14.26
C CYS A 182 -7.62 -2.66 -14.41
N LEU A 183 -6.82 -2.33 -13.40
CA LEU A 183 -5.83 -1.25 -13.48
C LEU A 183 -4.88 -1.47 -14.67
N CYS A 184 -4.35 -2.68 -14.82
CA CYS A 184 -3.43 -2.95 -15.91
C CYS A 184 -4.10 -2.92 -17.30
N ALA A 185 -5.38 -3.29 -17.42
CA ALA A 185 -6.16 -3.17 -18.65
C ALA A 185 -6.43 -1.71 -19.04
N LEU A 186 -6.79 -0.87 -18.06
CA LEU A 186 -6.92 0.58 -18.26
C LEU A 186 -5.60 1.18 -18.72
N LEU A 187 -4.52 0.85 -18.01
CA LEU A 187 -3.18 1.32 -18.33
C LEU A 187 -2.73 0.89 -19.72
N HIS A 188 -2.87 -0.39 -20.07
CA HIS A 188 -2.56 -0.90 -21.40
C HIS A 188 -3.30 -0.13 -22.50
N THR A 189 -4.59 0.12 -22.29
CA THR A 189 -5.44 0.86 -23.26
C THR A 189 -5.00 2.31 -23.38
N GLY A 190 -4.63 2.94 -22.28
CA GLY A 190 -4.09 4.30 -22.28
C GLY A 190 -2.73 4.41 -22.97
N LEU A 191 -1.90 3.37 -22.89
CA LEU A 191 -0.58 3.32 -23.51
C LEU A 191 -0.61 3.09 -25.03
N GLN A 192 -1.72 2.66 -25.61
CA GLN A 192 -1.82 2.47 -27.06
C GLN A 192 -1.68 3.79 -27.82
N GLN A 193 -0.99 3.78 -28.96
CA GLN A 193 -0.94 4.94 -29.85
C GLN A 193 -2.19 5.03 -30.73
N ASP A 194 -2.79 3.89 -31.10
CA ASP A 194 -4.01 3.82 -31.91
C ASP A 194 -5.25 3.72 -31.00
N PRO A 195 -6.16 4.71 -31.02
CA PRO A 195 -7.39 4.71 -30.21
C PRO A 195 -8.43 3.67 -30.68
N THR A 196 -8.30 3.13 -31.88
CA THR A 196 -9.28 2.18 -32.45
C THR A 196 -9.01 0.73 -32.05
N ASN A 197 -7.78 0.42 -31.61
CA ASN A 197 -7.38 -0.93 -31.31
C ASN A 197 -7.80 -1.33 -29.88
N LYS A 198 -8.91 -2.08 -29.77
CA LYS A 198 -9.43 -2.58 -28.49
C LYS A 198 -8.73 -3.90 -28.12
N ILE A 199 -7.45 -3.81 -27.76
CA ILE A 199 -6.62 -4.96 -27.34
C ILE A 199 -6.89 -5.29 -25.86
N ILE A 200 -8.14 -5.31 -25.42
CA ILE A 200 -8.49 -5.91 -24.11
C ILE A 200 -9.37 -7.12 -24.37
N PRO A 201 -9.11 -8.26 -23.72
CA PRO A 201 -10.04 -9.38 -23.73
C PRO A 201 -11.45 -8.93 -23.34
N SER A 202 -12.48 -9.39 -24.06
CA SER A 202 -13.89 -8.99 -23.84
C SER A 202 -14.35 -9.20 -22.40
N LYS A 203 -13.79 -10.20 -21.72
CA LYS A 203 -14.00 -10.47 -20.29
C LYS A 203 -13.52 -9.31 -19.40
N GLY A 204 -12.37 -8.71 -19.70
CA GLY A 204 -11.82 -7.59 -18.92
C GLY A 204 -12.69 -6.34 -19.00
N LEU A 205 -13.32 -6.08 -20.15
CA LEU A 205 -14.25 -4.94 -20.29
C LEU A 205 -15.51 -5.10 -19.43
N LEU A 206 -16.04 -6.33 -19.34
CA LEU A 206 -17.21 -6.62 -18.51
C LEU A 206 -16.87 -6.46 -17.01
N GLU A 207 -15.68 -6.92 -16.60
CA GLU A 207 -15.18 -6.75 -15.23
C GLU A 207 -15.02 -5.26 -14.86
N LEU A 208 -14.47 -4.44 -15.78
CA LEU A 208 -14.34 -2.99 -15.59
C LEU A 208 -15.68 -2.29 -15.38
N ARG A 209 -16.73 -2.70 -16.12
CA ARG A 209 -18.08 -2.15 -15.99
C ARG A 209 -18.79 -2.59 -14.70
N GLY A 210 -18.35 -3.69 -14.09
CA GLY A 210 -18.89 -4.22 -12.84
C GLY A 210 -18.22 -3.68 -11.57
N LEU A 211 -17.23 -2.79 -11.69
CA LEU A 211 -16.51 -2.25 -10.55
C LEU A 211 -17.39 -1.38 -9.66
N THR A 212 -17.37 -1.67 -8.37
CA THR A 212 -17.99 -0.85 -7.33
C THR A 212 -17.26 0.48 -7.12
N PRO A 213 -17.91 1.51 -6.56
CA PRO A 213 -17.23 2.77 -6.26
C PRO A 213 -15.98 2.62 -5.39
N GLN A 214 -16.00 1.71 -4.42
CA GLN A 214 -14.85 1.44 -3.55
C GLN A 214 -13.70 0.76 -4.30
N GLN A 215 -13.98 -0.08 -5.31
CA GLN A 215 -12.95 -0.66 -6.16
C GLN A 215 -12.32 0.41 -7.07
N TRP A 216 -13.15 1.27 -7.68
CA TRP A 216 -12.67 2.45 -8.42
C TRP A 216 -11.76 3.32 -7.56
N GLN A 217 -12.17 3.64 -6.34
CA GLN A 217 -11.35 4.42 -5.41
C GLN A 217 -9.95 3.81 -5.22
N ARG A 218 -9.86 2.50 -5.00
CA ARG A 218 -8.57 1.81 -4.80
C ARG A 218 -7.72 1.79 -6.07
N ILE A 219 -8.33 1.58 -7.23
CA ILE A 219 -7.66 1.60 -8.54
C ILE A 219 -7.08 2.99 -8.80
N LEU A 220 -7.87 4.05 -8.61
CA LEU A 220 -7.46 5.43 -8.85
C LEU A 220 -6.37 5.88 -7.86
N ILE A 221 -6.52 5.55 -6.57
CA ILE A 221 -5.44 5.77 -5.58
C ILE A 221 -4.15 5.04 -5.99
N CYS A 222 -4.27 3.80 -6.48
CA CYS A 222 -3.11 3.04 -6.94
C CYS A 222 -2.46 3.68 -8.17
N ALA A 223 -3.25 4.21 -9.09
CA ALA A 223 -2.76 4.87 -10.29
C ALA A 223 -1.95 6.13 -9.94
N ASP A 224 -2.43 6.92 -8.98
CA ASP A 224 -1.72 8.12 -8.50
C ASP A 224 -0.38 7.74 -7.82
N ASP A 225 -0.41 6.78 -6.87
CA ASP A 225 0.78 6.33 -6.14
C ASP A 225 1.79 5.56 -7.04
N GLU A 226 1.37 5.14 -8.23
CA GLU A 226 2.21 4.49 -9.26
C GLU A 226 2.58 5.42 -10.43
N PHE A 227 2.11 6.68 -10.40
CA PHE A 227 2.37 7.73 -11.38
C PHE A 227 1.88 7.38 -12.80
N VAL A 228 0.72 6.73 -12.89
CA VAL A 228 0.12 6.30 -14.17
C VAL A 228 -1.31 6.84 -14.35
N ARG A 229 -1.69 7.87 -13.59
CA ARG A 229 -3.05 8.39 -13.60
C ARG A 229 -3.49 8.88 -14.98
N ASP A 230 -2.65 9.65 -15.65
CA ASP A 230 -2.94 10.18 -16.98
C ASP A 230 -3.24 9.07 -18.00
N TYR A 231 -2.45 7.99 -18.00
CA TYR A 231 -2.70 6.84 -18.87
C TYR A 231 -3.98 6.10 -18.50
N VAL A 232 -4.28 5.98 -17.20
CA VAL A 232 -5.52 5.34 -16.74
C VAL A 232 -6.74 6.16 -17.17
N ASP A 233 -6.68 7.49 -17.07
CA ASP A 233 -7.78 8.37 -17.48
C ASP A 233 -8.00 8.31 -19.01
N ILE A 234 -6.93 8.30 -19.81
CA ILE A 234 -7.03 8.04 -21.28
C ILE A 234 -7.66 6.67 -21.54
N GLY A 235 -7.30 5.65 -20.77
CA GLY A 235 -7.89 4.31 -20.86
C GLY A 235 -9.39 4.30 -20.55
N ILE A 236 -9.82 5.02 -19.52
CA ILE A 236 -11.23 5.19 -19.14
C ILE A 236 -12.02 5.85 -20.28
N GLU A 237 -11.47 6.94 -20.86
CA GLU A 237 -12.09 7.67 -21.97
C GLU A 237 -12.24 6.79 -23.22
N ARG A 238 -11.17 6.10 -23.64
CA ARG A 238 -11.18 5.23 -24.83
C ARG A 238 -12.16 4.07 -24.71
N LEU A 239 -12.36 3.56 -23.50
CA LEU A 239 -13.30 2.47 -23.22
C LEU A 239 -14.73 2.94 -22.94
N LEU A 240 -14.96 4.26 -22.92
CA LEU A 240 -16.25 4.88 -22.64
C LEU A 240 -16.84 4.37 -21.32
N LEU A 241 -16.01 4.27 -20.28
CA LEU A 241 -16.44 3.80 -18.97
C LEU A 241 -17.08 4.92 -18.17
N VAL A 242 -18.22 4.61 -17.54
CA VAL A 242 -18.84 5.51 -16.56
C VAL A 242 -18.19 5.26 -15.21
N ILE A 243 -17.50 6.27 -14.69
CA ILE A 243 -16.81 6.19 -13.40
C ILE A 243 -17.54 7.03 -12.34
N PRO A 244 -17.50 6.62 -11.05
CA PRO A 244 -17.94 7.46 -9.95
C PRO A 244 -17.09 8.73 -9.84
N ASN A 245 -17.67 9.83 -9.36
CA ASN A 245 -16.94 11.06 -9.06
C ASN A 245 -16.04 10.86 -7.82
N ILE A 246 -14.75 10.58 -8.05
CA ILE A 246 -13.76 10.32 -7.00
C ILE A 246 -12.58 11.29 -7.19
N ASN A 247 -12.45 12.23 -6.27
CA ASN A 247 -11.28 13.11 -6.19
C ASN A 247 -10.25 12.51 -5.22
N THR A 248 -9.25 11.81 -5.77
CA THR A 248 -8.24 11.10 -4.97
C THR A 248 -7.33 12.00 -4.11
N PRO A 249 -6.96 13.23 -4.54
CA PRO A 249 -6.35 14.25 -3.67
C PRO A 249 -7.09 14.56 -2.37
N ASP A 250 -8.43 14.56 -2.39
CA ASP A 250 -9.25 14.93 -1.24
C ASP A 250 -9.38 13.78 -0.22
N ILE A 251 -8.98 12.56 -0.60
CA ILE A 251 -9.06 11.38 0.26
C ILE A 251 -7.98 11.47 1.33
N SER A 252 -8.41 11.64 2.59
CA SER A 252 -7.51 11.66 3.73
C SER A 252 -6.78 10.32 3.89
N ARG A 253 -5.47 10.30 3.71
CA ARG A 253 -4.59 9.12 3.85
C ARG A 253 -3.26 9.51 4.46
N TYR A 254 -2.57 8.54 5.06
CA TYR A 254 -1.16 8.72 5.41
C TYR A 254 -0.28 8.41 4.21
N LYS A 255 0.89 9.06 4.17
CA LYS A 255 1.95 8.70 3.23
C LYS A 255 2.32 7.21 3.38
N PRO A 256 2.37 6.45 2.27
CA PRO A 256 2.84 5.06 2.30
C PRO A 256 4.23 4.92 2.93
N TYR A 257 4.51 3.79 3.59
CA TYR A 257 5.84 3.59 4.16
C TYR A 257 6.91 3.34 3.09
N MET A 258 6.52 2.78 1.94
CA MET A 258 7.40 2.48 0.81
C MET A 258 6.94 3.23 -0.45
N GLN A 259 7.00 4.57 -0.40
CA GLN A 259 6.68 5.40 -1.56
C GLN A 259 7.54 5.00 -2.76
N LYS A 260 6.88 4.89 -3.91
CA LYS A 260 7.56 4.70 -5.19
C LYS A 260 8.24 6.01 -5.58
N ILE A 261 9.22 5.94 -6.48
CA ILE A 261 9.86 7.14 -6.99
C ILE A 261 9.07 7.67 -8.19
N GLU A 262 8.82 8.98 -8.17
CA GLU A 262 8.30 9.73 -9.30
C GLU A 262 9.46 10.06 -10.24
N GLY A 263 9.19 10.10 -11.54
CA GLY A 263 10.18 10.40 -12.57
C GLY A 263 10.46 9.23 -13.49
N GLU A 264 11.12 9.54 -14.61
CA GLU A 264 11.37 8.58 -15.66
C GLU A 264 12.53 7.62 -15.35
N LEU A 265 12.52 6.46 -15.99
CA LEU A 265 13.73 5.64 -16.09
C LEU A 265 14.82 6.44 -16.80
N GLU A 266 15.97 6.60 -16.15
CA GLU A 266 17.20 7.06 -16.80
C GLU A 266 17.49 6.29 -18.09
N LYS A 267 17.64 7.05 -19.19
CA LYS A 267 17.82 6.55 -20.56
C LYS A 267 19.28 6.64 -21.02
N THR A 268 20.08 7.49 -20.39
CA THR A 268 21.43 7.87 -20.85
C THR A 268 22.53 7.41 -19.88
N LYS A 269 22.39 7.70 -18.58
CA LYS A 269 23.43 7.48 -17.57
C LYS A 269 23.28 6.14 -16.85
N ILE A 270 24.40 5.47 -16.58
CA ILE A 270 24.39 4.24 -15.78
C ILE A 270 24.62 4.59 -14.31
N GLU A 271 23.54 4.65 -13.55
CA GLU A 271 23.56 4.90 -12.10
C GLU A 271 23.63 3.58 -11.32
N VAL A 272 24.81 2.97 -11.33
CA VAL A 272 25.06 1.72 -10.62
C VAL A 272 26.19 1.94 -9.62
N GLY A 273 25.94 1.61 -8.35
CA GLY A 273 26.91 1.82 -7.26
C GLY A 273 28.18 0.96 -7.32
N ASN A 274 28.40 0.17 -8.38
CA ASN A 274 29.59 -0.65 -8.57
C ASN A 274 30.28 -0.26 -9.89
N PHE A 275 31.51 0.23 -9.79
CA PHE A 275 32.32 0.68 -10.93
C PHE A 275 32.53 -0.39 -12.00
N LEU A 276 32.85 -1.63 -11.62
CA LEU A 276 33.02 -2.74 -12.57
C LEU A 276 31.74 -3.07 -13.32
N LEU A 277 30.59 -2.91 -12.66
CA LEU A 277 29.29 -3.14 -13.28
C LEU A 277 28.94 -2.00 -14.24
N LYS A 278 29.29 -0.75 -13.89
CA LYS A 278 29.14 0.42 -14.75
C LYS A 278 30.00 0.30 -16.01
N SER A 279 31.30 0.03 -15.87
CA SER A 279 32.21 -0.15 -17.01
C SER A 279 31.75 -1.30 -17.93
N ARG A 280 31.29 -2.43 -17.38
CA ARG A 280 30.70 -3.50 -18.21
C ARG A 280 29.53 -3.01 -19.05
N TYR A 281 28.65 -2.19 -18.47
CA TYR A 281 27.46 -1.71 -19.16
C TYR A 281 27.81 -0.68 -20.23
N GLU A 282 28.80 0.18 -19.97
CA GLU A 282 29.31 1.14 -20.96
C GLU A 282 29.96 0.40 -22.14
N ASN A 283 30.88 -0.53 -21.89
CA ASN A 283 31.55 -1.32 -22.93
C ASN A 283 30.56 -2.17 -23.74
N ALA A 284 29.51 -2.70 -23.11
CA ALA A 284 28.52 -3.52 -23.82
C ALA A 284 27.64 -2.71 -24.78
N LYS A 285 27.49 -1.41 -24.54
CA LYS A 285 26.67 -0.47 -25.32
C LYS A 285 27.46 0.27 -26.40
N GLU A 286 28.79 0.17 -26.37
CA GLU A 286 29.67 0.85 -27.32
C GLU A 286 29.41 0.34 -28.74
N GLY A 287 29.21 1.28 -29.68
CA GLY A 287 28.92 0.97 -31.09
C GLY A 287 27.49 0.50 -31.38
N GLU A 288 26.60 0.41 -30.39
CA GLU A 288 25.19 0.06 -30.61
C GLU A 288 24.34 1.27 -31.01
N GLU A 289 23.15 1.02 -31.55
CA GLU A 289 22.12 2.03 -31.83
C GLU A 289 21.59 2.69 -30.55
N ASP A 290 21.15 3.95 -30.64
CA ASP A 290 20.74 4.71 -29.45
C ASP A 290 19.54 4.09 -28.74
N THR A 291 18.56 3.53 -29.46
CA THR A 291 17.43 2.81 -28.87
C THR A 291 17.89 1.60 -28.04
N ILE A 292 18.85 0.82 -28.55
CA ILE A 292 19.42 -0.34 -27.82
C ILE A 292 20.17 0.13 -26.56
N LYS A 293 20.94 1.23 -26.67
CA LYS A 293 21.61 1.83 -25.51
C LYS A 293 20.60 2.29 -24.45
N GLN A 294 19.49 2.88 -24.88
CA GLN A 294 18.41 3.34 -23.99
C GLN A 294 17.74 2.16 -23.29
N ILE A 295 17.29 1.13 -24.02
CA ILE A 295 16.65 -0.07 -23.45
C ILE A 295 17.58 -0.73 -22.41
N GLY A 296 18.87 -0.90 -22.74
CA GLY A 296 19.86 -1.45 -21.82
C GLY A 296 19.99 -0.62 -20.54
N THR A 297 20.00 0.70 -20.65
CA THR A 297 20.11 1.63 -19.51
C THR A 297 18.84 1.63 -18.65
N MET A 298 17.67 1.67 -19.28
CA MET A 298 16.37 1.57 -18.60
C MET A 298 16.24 0.27 -17.81
N LEU A 299 16.62 -0.88 -18.39
CA LEU A 299 16.59 -2.17 -17.70
C LEU A 299 17.61 -2.24 -16.55
N ALA A 300 18.79 -1.63 -16.70
CA ALA A 300 19.77 -1.53 -15.63
C ALA A 300 19.22 -0.72 -14.45
N HIS A 301 18.64 0.45 -14.72
CA HIS A 301 18.05 1.34 -13.72
C HIS A 301 16.82 0.69 -13.05
N ALA A 302 15.92 0.08 -13.83
CA ALA A 302 14.78 -0.67 -13.32
C ALA A 302 15.19 -1.74 -12.30
N LYS A 303 16.29 -2.46 -12.58
CA LYS A 303 16.84 -3.47 -11.66
C LYS A 303 17.34 -2.86 -10.35
N VAL A 304 17.89 -1.65 -10.37
CA VAL A 304 18.30 -0.90 -9.16
C VAL A 304 17.07 -0.48 -8.36
N LEU A 305 16.07 0.13 -9.02
CA LEU A 305 14.82 0.55 -8.38
C LEU A 305 14.06 -0.62 -7.74
N LEU A 306 14.03 -1.79 -8.40
CA LEU A 306 13.44 -3.02 -7.84
C LEU A 306 14.21 -3.55 -6.62
N LYS A 307 15.52 -3.34 -6.54
CA LYS A 307 16.29 -3.67 -5.31
C LYS A 307 15.93 -2.72 -4.18
N GLN A 308 15.78 -1.43 -4.49
CA GLN A 308 15.41 -0.38 -3.54
C GLN A 308 13.91 -0.37 -3.17
N ARG A 309 13.08 -1.16 -3.86
CA ARG A 309 11.60 -1.20 -3.75
C ARG A 309 10.91 0.11 -4.16
N LYS A 310 11.54 0.87 -5.05
CA LYS A 310 11.04 2.16 -5.56
C LYS A 310 10.44 2.09 -6.97
N PHE A 311 10.58 0.96 -7.66
CA PHE A 311 10.07 0.75 -9.01
C PHE A 311 8.53 0.80 -9.06
N SER A 312 8.00 1.63 -9.97
CA SER A 312 6.56 1.90 -10.15
C SER A 312 6.00 1.34 -11.48
N LEU A 313 4.68 1.40 -11.66
CA LEU A 313 4.03 1.10 -12.95
C LEU A 313 4.40 2.11 -14.03
N LEU A 314 4.71 3.37 -13.70
CA LEU A 314 5.23 4.32 -14.69
C LEU A 314 6.50 3.79 -15.37
N HIS A 315 7.45 3.31 -14.57
CA HIS A 315 8.69 2.73 -15.11
C HIS A 315 8.41 1.48 -15.95
N LEU A 316 7.45 0.64 -15.56
CA LEU A 316 7.03 -0.52 -16.36
C LEU A 316 6.43 -0.08 -17.70
N SER A 317 5.61 0.96 -17.68
CA SER A 317 4.96 1.56 -18.84
C SER A 317 5.95 2.16 -19.82
N GLN A 318 7.02 2.79 -19.32
CA GLN A 318 8.10 3.31 -20.17
C GLN A 318 8.87 2.19 -20.87
N ILE A 319 9.15 1.09 -20.17
CA ILE A 319 9.77 -0.09 -20.80
C ILE A 319 8.81 -0.66 -21.85
N TYR A 320 7.51 -0.73 -21.56
CA TYR A 320 6.49 -1.16 -22.52
C TYR A 320 6.52 -0.30 -23.79
N GLN A 321 6.47 1.03 -23.65
CA GLN A 321 6.43 1.96 -24.78
C GLN A 321 7.64 1.80 -25.70
N VAL A 322 8.86 1.74 -25.13
CA VAL A 322 10.07 1.59 -25.92
C VAL A 322 10.13 0.21 -26.60
N ILE A 323 9.75 -0.86 -25.90
CA ILE A 323 9.77 -2.20 -26.50
C ILE A 323 8.74 -2.32 -27.63
N ARG A 324 7.56 -1.70 -27.47
CA ARG A 324 6.41 -1.89 -28.34
C ARG A 324 6.36 -0.96 -29.56
N PHE A 325 6.88 0.25 -29.43
CA PHE A 325 6.67 1.31 -30.43
C PHE A 325 7.95 1.86 -31.06
N GLU A 326 9.13 1.62 -30.47
CA GLU A 326 10.40 2.05 -31.07
C GLU A 326 10.95 0.97 -32.00
N ASP A 327 11.66 1.39 -33.04
CA ASP A 327 12.37 0.49 -33.94
C ASP A 327 13.78 0.20 -33.40
N TYR A 328 14.17 -1.08 -33.40
CA TYR A 328 15.49 -1.52 -32.98
C TYR A 328 15.75 -2.96 -33.45
N ASN A 329 17.01 -3.31 -33.63
CA ASN A 329 17.40 -4.68 -33.95
C ASN A 329 17.35 -5.59 -32.70
N GLU A 330 16.39 -6.51 -32.65
CA GLU A 330 16.17 -7.44 -31.53
C GLU A 330 17.36 -8.38 -31.26
N GLU A 331 18.02 -8.85 -32.32
CA GLU A 331 19.18 -9.74 -32.20
C GLU A 331 20.37 -9.01 -31.55
N ARG A 332 20.63 -7.77 -31.98
CA ARG A 332 21.62 -6.90 -31.35
C ARG A 332 21.28 -6.62 -29.90
N LEU A 333 20.04 -6.23 -29.61
CA LEU A 333 19.58 -6.02 -28.23
C LEU A 333 19.84 -7.25 -27.35
N LEU A 334 19.54 -8.45 -27.86
CA LEU A 334 19.79 -9.70 -27.16
C LEU A 334 21.29 -9.91 -26.87
N ILE A 335 22.17 -9.65 -27.84
CA ILE A 335 23.64 -9.72 -27.68
C ILE A 335 24.12 -8.70 -26.63
N THR A 336 23.68 -7.45 -26.73
CA THR A 336 24.01 -6.38 -25.77
C THR A 336 23.58 -6.77 -24.36
N LEU A 337 22.35 -7.24 -24.16
CA LEU A 337 21.84 -7.65 -22.85
C LEU A 337 22.54 -8.89 -22.29
N ARG A 338 23.07 -9.79 -23.14
CA ARG A 338 23.95 -10.89 -22.71
C ARG A 338 25.27 -10.35 -22.18
N ARG A 339 25.93 -9.44 -22.92
CA ARG A 339 27.19 -8.78 -22.50
C ARG A 339 27.01 -8.02 -21.17
N MET A 340 25.86 -7.36 -20.99
CA MET A 340 25.50 -6.69 -19.72
C MET A 340 25.12 -7.67 -18.59
N ARG A 341 24.95 -8.97 -18.84
CA ARG A 341 24.37 -9.94 -17.89
C ARG A 341 22.98 -9.53 -17.38
N LEU A 342 22.20 -8.87 -18.24
CA LEU A 342 20.82 -8.46 -17.97
C LEU A 342 19.79 -9.31 -18.68
N LEU A 343 20.16 -10.15 -19.66
CA LEU A 343 19.21 -10.93 -20.46
C LEU A 343 18.17 -11.69 -19.61
N LYS A 344 18.59 -12.45 -18.59
CA LYS A 344 17.64 -13.19 -17.73
C LYS A 344 16.69 -12.26 -16.96
N PHE A 345 17.11 -11.04 -16.64
CA PHE A 345 16.24 -10.05 -16.01
C PHE A 345 15.28 -9.44 -17.04
N ALA A 346 15.79 -9.07 -18.21
CA ALA A 346 14.99 -8.53 -19.31
C ALA A 346 13.87 -9.50 -19.76
N ARG A 347 14.19 -10.78 -19.94
CA ARG A 347 13.20 -11.83 -20.26
C ARG A 347 12.07 -11.97 -19.23
N ARG A 348 12.36 -11.71 -17.95
CA ARG A 348 11.33 -11.67 -16.90
C ARG A 348 10.50 -10.39 -16.94
N MET A 349 11.11 -9.27 -17.31
CA MET A 349 10.36 -8.02 -17.54
C MET A 349 9.41 -8.17 -18.72
N VAL A 350 9.86 -8.74 -19.85
CA VAL A 350 8.99 -9.04 -21.00
C VAL A 350 7.84 -9.97 -20.59
N TYR A 351 8.10 -11.00 -19.78
CA TYR A 351 7.02 -11.82 -19.21
C TYR A 351 6.00 -10.98 -18.43
N ILE A 352 6.44 -10.07 -17.56
CA ILE A 352 5.55 -9.18 -16.80
C ILE A 352 4.76 -8.25 -17.75
N LEU A 353 5.39 -7.77 -18.82
CA LEU A 353 4.73 -6.93 -19.83
C LEU A 353 3.65 -7.70 -20.58
N SER A 354 3.91 -8.94 -21.00
CA SER A 354 2.92 -9.78 -21.66
C SER A 354 1.74 -10.12 -20.73
N GLU A 355 2.02 -10.49 -19.49
CA GLU A 355 0.99 -10.93 -18.54
C GLU A 355 0.13 -9.79 -18.00
N TYR A 356 0.72 -8.62 -17.73
CA TYR A 356 0.01 -7.51 -17.09
C TYR A 356 -0.30 -6.37 -18.05
N LEU A 357 0.59 -6.03 -18.98
CA LEU A 357 0.37 -4.94 -19.95
C LEU A 357 0.05 -5.45 -21.36
N TYR A 358 -0.38 -6.71 -21.49
CA TYR A 358 -0.84 -7.33 -22.74
C TYR A 358 0.10 -7.08 -23.93
N LEU A 359 1.42 -7.12 -23.69
CA LEU A 359 2.41 -7.06 -24.77
C LEU A 359 2.23 -8.27 -25.69
N GLU A 360 1.88 -8.01 -26.96
CA GLU A 360 1.60 -9.06 -27.94
C GLU A 360 2.88 -9.81 -28.33
N ASP A 361 2.76 -11.11 -28.64
CA ASP A 361 3.91 -11.97 -28.93
C ASP A 361 4.77 -11.47 -30.10
N GLY A 362 4.18 -10.76 -31.07
CA GLY A 362 4.88 -10.17 -32.21
C GLY A 362 5.78 -8.97 -31.88
N TYR A 363 5.68 -8.42 -30.66
CA TYR A 363 6.51 -7.30 -30.19
C TYR A 363 7.41 -7.69 -29.01
N ALA A 364 7.45 -8.97 -28.66
CA ALA A 364 8.34 -9.45 -27.62
C ALA A 364 9.74 -9.71 -28.22
N PRO A 365 10.79 -8.93 -27.85
CA PRO A 365 12.08 -8.98 -28.53
C PRO A 365 12.88 -10.27 -28.29
N PHE A 366 12.38 -11.11 -27.38
CA PHE A 366 12.90 -12.44 -27.09
C PHE A 366 11.90 -13.22 -26.24
N VAL A 367 12.02 -14.54 -26.27
CA VAL A 367 11.16 -15.46 -25.52
C VAL A 367 11.06 -15.06 -24.03
N PRO A 368 9.86 -14.78 -23.50
CA PRO A 368 9.65 -14.51 -22.09
C PRO A 368 10.25 -15.60 -21.18
N LEU A 369 10.61 -15.26 -19.95
CA LEU A 369 11.14 -16.25 -19.00
C LEU A 369 10.27 -16.29 -17.76
N ASN A 370 9.39 -17.28 -17.65
CA ASN A 370 8.64 -17.60 -16.43
C ASN A 370 9.44 -18.54 -15.52
N ASP A 371 10.10 -18.01 -14.48
CA ASP A 371 10.85 -18.82 -13.51
C ASP A 371 10.53 -18.43 -12.05
N LYS A 372 11.06 -19.21 -11.10
CA LYS A 372 10.85 -18.99 -9.65
C LYS A 372 11.26 -17.59 -9.16
N LYS A 373 12.04 -16.81 -9.94
CA LYS A 373 12.49 -15.46 -9.57
C LYS A 373 11.52 -14.36 -10.01
N ILE A 374 10.47 -14.66 -10.77
CA ILE A 374 9.44 -13.66 -11.13
C ILE A 374 8.56 -13.28 -9.95
N ARG A 375 8.12 -14.25 -9.16
CA ARG A 375 7.21 -13.99 -8.03
C ARG A 375 7.75 -12.90 -7.09
N PRO A 376 9.02 -12.92 -6.67
CA PRO A 376 9.62 -11.82 -5.90
C PRO A 376 9.66 -10.47 -6.61
N ILE A 377 9.73 -10.43 -7.95
CA ILE A 377 9.69 -9.18 -8.73
C ILE A 377 8.26 -8.63 -8.72
N ILE A 378 7.27 -9.45 -9.04
CA ILE A 378 5.85 -9.07 -9.00
C ILE A 378 5.47 -8.60 -7.59
N GLU A 379 5.89 -9.33 -6.55
CA GLU A 379 5.64 -8.93 -5.15
C GLU A 379 6.27 -7.58 -4.79
N LYS A 380 7.32 -7.14 -5.47
CA LYS A 380 7.92 -5.79 -5.28
C LYS A 380 7.19 -4.71 -6.08
N ILE A 381 6.61 -5.05 -7.22
CA ILE A 381 5.80 -4.14 -8.05
C ILE A 381 4.47 -3.90 -7.33
N ILE A 382 3.71 -4.98 -7.09
CA ILE A 382 2.36 -4.94 -6.49
C ILE A 382 2.40 -4.62 -4.99
N ASN A 383 3.33 -5.24 -4.25
CA ASN A 383 3.56 -5.13 -2.80
C ASN A 383 2.32 -4.94 -1.91
N LYS A 384 1.48 -5.98 -1.79
CA LYS A 384 0.23 -5.94 -0.98
C LYS A 384 0.44 -5.81 0.54
N ASN A 385 1.60 -6.23 1.08
CA ASN A 385 1.78 -6.43 2.53
C ASN A 385 2.65 -5.40 3.26
N LYS A 386 3.45 -4.60 2.54
CA LYS A 386 4.42 -3.67 3.14
C LYS A 386 4.21 -2.20 2.76
N TYR A 387 3.08 -1.89 2.14
CA TYR A 387 2.71 -0.52 1.75
C TYR A 387 2.00 0.21 2.90
#